data_AF-A0A5B0IXY8-F1
#
_entry.id   AF-A0A5B0IXY8-F1
#
_cell.length_a   1.000
_cell.length_b   1.000
_cell.length_c   1.000
_cell.angle_alpha   90.00
_cell.angle_beta   90.00
_cell.angle_gamma   90.00
#
_symmetry.space_group_name_H-M   'P 1'
#
loop_
_entity.id
_entity.type
_entity.pdbx_description
1 polymer ?
#
loop_
_entity_poly.entity_id
_entity_poly.type
_entity_poly.pdbx_seq_one_letter_code
_entity_poly.pdbx_strand_id
1 'polypeptide(L)'
;MNVQQWESMSEQERHEWARFREWQHAQSQVAQSRVAQSRVAQSRVAQTPIPQPRAPWAAAAAMPGHVQLGSRTSRRVLTAAAVAVVLALATGLLLALAGTSTRSITGAMTVMNGTSSLYSSSSYGSCHLSSGYDDIVAGTAVTVRDSAGRIAGVGALDSGTGSSYGCTFSFVVDDVPASDFYTVEVGHRGEVTFTDAAVRNGDIQLSLG
;
A
#
# COMPACT_ATOMS: atom_id res chain seq x y z
N MET A 1 -14.66 18.90 6.84
CA MET A 1 -14.92 19.73 5.65
C MET A 1 -16.13 20.63 5.92
N ASN A 2 -16.03 21.94 5.74
CA ASN A 2 -17.16 22.87 5.86
C ASN A 2 -17.93 22.96 4.52
N VAL A 3 -19.24 23.24 4.56
CA VAL A 3 -20.14 23.33 3.39
C VAL A 3 -19.65 24.36 2.37
N GLN A 4 -19.10 25.49 2.82
CA GLN A 4 -18.57 26.52 1.92
C GLN A 4 -17.38 26.04 1.06
N GLN A 5 -16.54 25.17 1.62
CA GLN A 5 -15.41 24.60 0.89
C GLN A 5 -15.88 23.55 -0.14
N TRP A 6 -17.04 22.93 0.09
CA TRP A 6 -17.63 21.94 -0.84
C TRP A 6 -18.25 22.61 -2.08
N GLU A 7 -18.88 23.77 -1.91
CA GLU A 7 -19.51 24.50 -3.01
C GLU A 7 -18.50 25.15 -3.97
N SER A 8 -17.30 25.50 -3.48
CA SER A 8 -16.23 26.07 -4.30
C SER A 8 -15.48 25.04 -5.15
N MET A 9 -15.72 23.75 -4.96
CA MET A 9 -15.04 22.68 -5.71
C MET A 9 -15.66 22.51 -7.10
N SER A 10 -14.86 22.15 -8.08
CA SER A 10 -15.36 21.74 -9.40
C SER A 10 -16.20 20.46 -9.32
N GLU A 11 -17.04 20.22 -10.33
CA GLU A 11 -17.81 18.97 -10.43
C GLU A 11 -16.92 17.72 -10.41
N GLN A 12 -15.75 17.79 -11.04
CA GLN A 12 -14.80 16.69 -11.09
C GLN A 12 -14.26 16.37 -9.70
N GLU A 13 -13.80 17.38 -8.96
CA GLU A 13 -13.30 17.18 -7.60
C GLU A 13 -14.40 16.64 -6.68
N ARG A 14 -15.65 17.13 -6.78
CA ARG A 14 -16.77 16.59 -6.00
C ARG A 14 -17.03 15.11 -6.28
N HIS A 15 -16.91 14.68 -7.54
CA HIS A 15 -17.06 13.28 -7.89
C HIS A 15 -15.92 12.41 -7.34
N GLU A 16 -14.68 12.92 -7.34
CA GLU A 16 -13.55 12.25 -6.72
C GLU A 16 -13.73 12.10 -5.20
N TRP A 17 -14.23 13.14 -4.52
CA TRP A 17 -14.55 13.05 -3.10
C TRP A 17 -15.67 12.06 -2.78
N ALA A 18 -16.66 11.91 -3.66
CA ALA A 18 -17.67 10.88 -3.50
C ALA A 18 -17.04 9.49 -3.56
N ARG A 19 -16.20 9.22 -4.57
CA ARG A 19 -15.44 7.97 -4.69
C ARG A 19 -14.54 7.72 -3.48
N PHE A 20 -13.89 8.77 -2.96
CA PHE A 20 -13.07 8.68 -1.76
C PHE A 20 -13.87 8.21 -0.54
N ARG A 21 -15.06 8.79 -0.31
CA ARG A 21 -15.92 8.37 0.80
C ARG A 21 -16.38 6.92 0.64
N GLU A 22 -16.80 6.53 -0.56
CA GLU A 22 -17.17 5.14 -0.85
C GLU A 22 -16.02 4.17 -0.57
N TRP A 23 -14.80 4.52 -1.00
CA TRP A 23 -13.60 3.75 -0.72
C TRP A 23 -13.33 3.64 0.79
N GLN A 24 -13.43 4.75 1.53
CA GLN A 24 -13.25 4.73 2.99
C GLN A 24 -14.28 3.81 3.67
N HIS A 25 -15.54 3.86 3.24
CA HIS A 25 -16.57 2.96 3.75
C HIS A 25 -16.24 1.49 3.43
N ALA A 26 -15.80 1.18 2.22
CA ALA A 26 -15.39 -0.18 1.83
C ALA A 26 -14.23 -0.71 2.70
N GLN A 27 -13.20 0.11 2.95
CA GLN A 27 -12.08 -0.26 3.82
C GLN A 27 -12.52 -0.54 5.26
N SER A 28 -13.43 0.29 5.80
CA SER A 28 -13.97 0.08 7.14
C SER A 28 -14.71 -1.27 7.28
N GLN A 29 -15.42 -1.70 6.24
CA GLN A 29 -16.10 -3.00 6.23
C GLN A 29 -15.12 -4.17 6.15
N VAL A 30 -14.06 -4.05 5.35
CA VAL A 30 -13.00 -5.08 5.28
C VAL A 30 -12.33 -5.24 6.64
N ALA A 31 -12.01 -4.15 7.33
CA ALA A 31 -11.43 -4.19 8.67
C ALA A 31 -12.36 -4.91 9.68
N GLN A 32 -13.66 -4.59 9.67
CA GLN A 32 -14.65 -5.27 10.52
C GLN A 32 -14.77 -6.77 10.21
N SER A 33 -14.73 -7.14 8.92
CA SER A 33 -14.81 -8.55 8.50
C SER A 33 -13.62 -9.38 8.98
N ARG A 34 -12.40 -8.82 8.98
CA ARG A 34 -11.19 -9.49 9.50
C ARG A 34 -11.29 -9.73 11.01
N VAL A 35 -11.81 -8.76 11.75
CA VAL A 35 -12.05 -8.91 13.21
C VAL A 35 -13.09 -10.01 13.46
N ALA A 36 -14.18 -10.05 12.68
CA ALA A 36 -15.20 -11.10 12.79
C ALA A 36 -14.63 -12.49 12.46
N GLN A 37 -13.86 -12.63 11.39
CA GLN A 37 -13.21 -13.90 11.01
C GLN A 37 -12.19 -14.35 12.06
N SER A 38 -11.42 -13.43 12.63
CA SER A 38 -10.49 -13.74 13.73
C SER A 38 -11.23 -14.29 14.97
N ARG A 39 -12.38 -13.71 15.34
CA ARG A 39 -13.21 -14.26 16.44
C ARG A 39 -13.72 -15.66 16.16
N VAL A 40 -14.17 -15.93 14.92
CA VAL A 40 -14.64 -17.27 14.52
C VAL A 40 -13.50 -18.29 14.52
N ALA A 41 -12.30 -17.89 14.08
CA ALA A 41 -11.11 -18.74 14.12
C ALA A 41 -10.70 -19.08 15.56
N GLN A 42 -10.67 -18.09 16.47
CA GLN A 42 -10.37 -18.30 17.89
C GLN A 42 -11.38 -19.23 18.57
N SER A 43 -12.68 -19.09 18.25
CA SER A 43 -13.72 -19.98 18.78
C SER A 43 -13.54 -21.44 18.33
N ARG A 44 -13.06 -21.67 17.09
CA ARG A 44 -12.83 -23.03 16.55
C ARG A 44 -11.63 -23.75 17.16
N VAL A 45 -10.58 -23.03 17.58
CA VAL A 45 -9.39 -23.65 18.20
C VAL A 45 -9.73 -24.27 19.57
N ALA A 46 -10.75 -23.77 20.27
CA ALA A 46 -11.15 -24.30 21.57
C ALA A 46 -11.87 -25.67 21.53
N GLN A 47 -12.17 -26.22 20.35
CA GLN A 47 -13.06 -27.39 20.22
C GLN A 47 -12.47 -28.58 19.44
N THR A 48 -11.18 -28.62 19.11
CA THR A 48 -10.60 -29.80 18.45
C THR A 48 -10.58 -31.00 19.40
N PRO A 49 -11.37 -32.08 19.15
CA PRO A 49 -11.27 -33.31 19.92
C PRO A 49 -9.93 -33.98 19.59
N ILE A 50 -9.23 -34.47 20.61
CA ILE A 50 -7.98 -35.21 20.47
C ILE A 50 -8.25 -36.49 19.65
N PRO A 51 -7.65 -36.67 18.46
CA PRO A 51 -7.81 -37.91 17.72
C PRO A 51 -7.06 -39.03 18.45
N GLN A 52 -7.77 -40.13 18.76
CA GLN A 52 -7.14 -41.33 19.31
C GLN A 52 -6.35 -42.09 18.22
N PRO A 53 -5.18 -42.68 18.57
CA PRO A 53 -4.38 -43.43 17.62
C PRO A 53 -5.10 -44.71 17.19
N ARG A 54 -5.35 -44.86 15.88
CA ARG A 54 -5.81 -46.12 15.27
C ARG A 54 -4.60 -46.99 14.91
N ALA A 55 -4.69 -48.27 15.27
CA ALA A 55 -3.66 -49.27 15.05
C ALA A 55 -3.40 -49.53 13.54
N PRO A 56 -2.15 -49.86 13.14
CA PRO A 56 -1.80 -50.14 11.75
C PRO A 56 -1.73 -51.64 11.47
N TRP A 57 -2.71 -52.19 10.73
CA TRP A 57 -2.48 -53.35 9.85
C TRP A 57 -3.68 -53.54 8.91
N ALA A 58 -3.48 -53.27 7.62
CA ALA A 58 -4.21 -53.85 6.49
C ALA A 58 -3.64 -53.28 5.19
N ALA A 59 -2.49 -53.79 4.74
CA ALA A 59 -2.01 -53.59 3.38
C ALA A 59 -2.61 -54.71 2.51
N ALA A 60 -3.67 -54.39 1.76
CA ALA A 60 -4.16 -55.24 0.68
C ALA A 60 -3.70 -54.67 -0.66
N ALA A 61 -3.01 -55.52 -1.42
CA ALA A 61 -2.44 -55.27 -2.73
C ALA A 61 -3.51 -54.96 -3.80
N ALA A 62 -3.19 -54.07 -4.73
CA ALA A 62 -3.89 -53.95 -6.03
C ALA A 62 -2.90 -53.49 -7.13
N MET A 63 -3.10 -54.06 -8.31
CA MET A 63 -2.13 -54.32 -9.39
C MET A 63 -1.77 -53.12 -10.30
N PRO A 64 -0.69 -53.23 -11.11
CA PRO A 64 -0.29 -52.19 -12.05
C PRO A 64 -1.19 -52.11 -13.30
N GLY A 65 -1.67 -50.89 -13.59
CA GLY A 65 -2.31 -50.53 -14.85
C GLY A 65 -1.30 -50.42 -16.00
N HIS A 66 -1.68 -51.00 -17.13
CA HIS A 66 -0.92 -51.07 -18.38
C HIS A 66 -0.90 -49.69 -19.07
N VAL A 67 0.30 -49.22 -19.42
CA VAL A 67 0.52 -47.99 -20.21
C VAL A 67 0.26 -48.29 -21.68
N GLN A 68 -0.78 -47.71 -22.27
CA GLN A 68 -1.01 -47.72 -23.72
C GLN A 68 -0.05 -46.74 -24.41
N LEU A 69 0.87 -47.26 -25.24
CA LEU A 69 1.60 -46.48 -26.24
C LEU A 69 0.91 -46.59 -27.60
N GLY A 70 0.39 -45.45 -28.09
CA GLY A 70 -0.01 -45.21 -29.47
C GLY A 70 -0.34 -43.72 -29.61
N SER A 71 0.07 -42.96 -30.63
CA SER A 71 0.32 -43.29 -32.02
C SER A 71 1.22 -42.23 -32.70
N ARG A 72 1.77 -42.60 -33.85
CA ARG A 72 2.79 -41.88 -34.65
C ARG A 72 2.22 -40.66 -35.42
N THR A 73 1.93 -39.55 -34.76
CA THR A 73 1.59 -38.26 -35.43
C THR A 73 2.39 -37.05 -34.92
N SER A 74 3.50 -37.28 -34.20
CA SER A 74 4.09 -36.27 -33.31
C SER A 74 4.98 -35.17 -33.93
N ARG A 75 5.35 -35.20 -35.22
CA ARG A 75 6.35 -34.21 -35.70
C ARG A 75 5.78 -32.83 -36.07
N ARG A 76 4.52 -32.72 -36.50
CA ARG A 76 3.92 -31.43 -36.88
C ARG A 76 3.23 -30.71 -35.72
N VAL A 77 2.82 -31.44 -34.70
CA VAL A 77 2.15 -30.88 -33.50
C VAL A 77 3.18 -30.25 -32.55
N LEU A 78 4.39 -30.79 -32.47
CA LEU A 78 5.46 -30.28 -31.60
C LEU A 78 5.98 -28.90 -32.04
N THR A 79 6.04 -28.61 -33.34
CA THR A 79 6.51 -27.30 -33.84
C THR A 79 5.49 -26.19 -33.60
N ALA A 80 4.19 -26.48 -33.74
CA ALA A 80 3.13 -25.50 -33.48
C ALA A 80 3.03 -25.14 -31.98
N ALA A 81 3.18 -26.13 -31.10
CA ALA A 81 3.17 -25.91 -29.65
C ALA A 81 4.37 -25.07 -29.19
N ALA A 82 5.57 -25.31 -29.72
CA ALA A 82 6.75 -24.53 -29.37
C ALA A 82 6.64 -23.06 -29.79
N VAL A 83 6.12 -22.77 -30.98
CA VAL A 83 5.91 -21.39 -31.46
C VAL A 83 4.86 -20.67 -30.61
N ALA A 84 3.77 -21.33 -30.23
CA ALA A 84 2.74 -20.75 -29.37
C ALA A 84 3.29 -20.42 -27.96
N VAL A 85 4.14 -21.28 -27.40
CA VAL A 85 4.79 -21.02 -26.09
C VAL A 85 5.77 -19.85 -26.18
N VAL A 86 6.60 -19.79 -27.22
CA VAL A 86 7.55 -18.68 -27.42
C VAL A 86 6.81 -17.36 -27.61
N LEU A 87 5.73 -17.35 -28.41
CA LEU A 87 4.88 -16.16 -28.56
C LEU A 87 4.24 -15.77 -27.22
N ALA A 88 3.64 -16.70 -26.48
CA ALA A 88 3.03 -16.39 -25.18
C ALA A 88 4.04 -15.83 -24.17
N LEU A 89 5.26 -16.38 -24.12
CA LEU A 89 6.33 -15.89 -23.27
C LEU A 89 6.83 -14.50 -23.71
N ALA A 90 6.99 -14.28 -25.01
CA ALA A 90 7.39 -12.98 -25.55
C ALA A 90 6.34 -11.90 -25.27
N THR A 91 5.05 -12.19 -25.45
CA THR A 91 3.96 -11.24 -25.15
C THR A 91 3.85 -10.98 -23.64
N GLY A 92 4.01 -12.00 -22.80
CA GLY A 92 4.02 -11.84 -21.34
C GLY A 92 5.19 -10.98 -20.86
N LEU A 93 6.38 -11.16 -21.43
CA LEU A 93 7.55 -10.34 -21.14
C LEU A 93 7.37 -8.89 -21.64
N LEU A 94 6.77 -8.70 -22.82
CA LEU A 94 6.49 -7.37 -23.37
C LEU A 94 5.45 -6.60 -22.54
N LEU A 95 4.43 -7.28 -22.02
CA LEU A 95 3.43 -6.70 -21.10
C LEU A 95 4.02 -6.37 -19.72
N ALA A 96 4.99 -7.15 -19.24
CA ALA A 96 5.73 -6.83 -18.01
C ALA A 96 6.67 -5.62 -18.18
N LEU A 97 7.10 -5.35 -19.42
CA LEU A 97 7.93 -4.19 -19.79
C LEU A 97 7.10 -2.97 -20.23
N ALA A 98 5.78 -3.11 -20.38
CA ALA A 98 4.89 -1.98 -20.62
C ALA A 98 4.88 -1.10 -19.36
N GLY A 99 5.70 -0.05 -19.40
CA GLY A 99 5.98 0.84 -18.28
C GLY A 99 4.70 1.26 -17.57
N THR A 100 4.61 0.90 -16.29
CA THR A 100 3.63 1.53 -15.41
C THR A 100 4.03 3.00 -15.31
N SER A 101 3.14 3.93 -15.67
CA SER A 101 3.44 5.35 -15.52
C SER A 101 3.70 5.63 -14.04
N THR A 102 4.96 5.89 -13.70
CA THR A 102 5.39 6.29 -12.37
C THR A 102 5.47 7.81 -12.28
N ARG A 103 5.48 8.32 -11.05
CA ARG A 103 5.68 9.75 -10.76
C ARG A 103 6.33 9.93 -9.40
N SER A 104 6.84 11.14 -9.18
CA SER A 104 7.26 11.58 -7.86
C SER A 104 6.07 12.14 -7.08
N ILE A 105 5.96 11.74 -5.82
CA ILE A 105 5.01 12.30 -4.86
C ILE A 105 5.78 13.24 -3.94
N THR A 106 5.41 14.51 -3.95
CA THR A 106 5.99 15.55 -3.09
C THR A 106 5.00 15.96 -2.02
N GLY A 107 5.49 16.21 -0.82
CA GLY A 107 4.66 16.74 0.25
C GLY A 107 5.49 17.35 1.37
N ALA A 108 4.79 17.80 2.41
CA ALA A 108 5.42 18.31 3.60
C ALA A 108 4.70 17.82 4.86
N MET A 109 5.50 17.60 5.91
CA MET A 109 5.04 17.30 7.25
C MET A 109 5.39 18.47 8.17
N THR A 110 4.37 19.05 8.81
CA THR A 110 4.54 20.15 9.75
C THR A 110 4.24 19.70 11.18
N VAL A 111 5.16 19.94 12.10
CA VAL A 111 4.97 19.74 13.54
C VAL A 111 4.77 21.10 14.18
N MET A 112 3.57 21.38 14.68
CA MET A 112 3.16 22.67 15.24
C MET A 112 3.68 22.85 16.67
N ASN A 113 3.96 24.09 17.06
CA ASN A 113 4.42 24.44 18.41
C ASN A 113 3.25 24.49 19.40
N GLY A 114 2.82 23.35 19.93
CA GLY A 114 1.80 23.26 20.96
C GLY A 114 2.38 23.53 22.36
N THR A 115 2.46 24.81 22.76
CA THR A 115 2.82 25.33 24.11
C THR A 115 4.10 24.80 24.79
N SER A 116 4.79 23.84 24.20
CA SER A 116 5.93 23.11 24.74
C SER A 116 7.10 23.25 23.79
N SER A 117 7.72 24.43 23.83
CA SER A 117 9.14 24.63 23.49
C SER A 117 9.65 23.89 22.23
N LEU A 118 9.03 24.07 21.06
CA LEU A 118 9.81 23.96 19.82
C LEU A 118 10.74 25.18 19.79
N TYR A 119 12.03 24.96 20.05
CA TYR A 119 13.04 26.01 19.92
C TYR A 119 13.57 25.98 18.50
N SER A 120 12.88 26.68 17.60
CA SER A 120 13.49 27.08 16.34
C SER A 120 14.52 28.15 16.68
N SER A 121 15.80 27.80 16.81
CA SER A 121 16.84 28.82 16.79
C SER A 121 16.71 29.52 15.44
N SER A 122 16.23 30.75 15.47
CA SER A 122 15.84 31.58 14.31
C SER A 122 17.01 32.00 13.41
N SER A 123 18.01 31.14 13.27
CA SER A 123 19.07 31.21 12.27
C SER A 123 19.01 29.94 11.43
N TYR A 124 18.14 29.95 10.43
CA TYR A 124 18.15 29.12 9.21
C TYR A 124 19.07 27.89 9.25
N GLY A 125 18.55 26.71 9.60
CA GLY A 125 19.26 25.47 9.28
C GLY A 125 18.79 24.20 9.99
N SER A 126 18.52 24.25 11.30
CA SER A 126 18.19 23.05 12.06
C SER A 126 16.95 23.24 12.91
N CYS A 127 15.84 22.62 12.48
CA CYS A 127 14.70 22.39 13.35
C CYS A 127 15.08 21.38 14.45
N HIS A 128 14.77 21.72 15.70
CA HIS A 128 14.78 20.76 16.81
C HIS A 128 13.36 20.61 17.36
N LEU A 129 12.89 19.37 17.37
CA LEU A 129 11.60 19.02 17.96
C LEU A 129 11.75 18.79 19.47
N SER A 130 10.68 19.05 20.20
CA SER A 130 10.59 18.78 21.63
C SER A 130 10.25 17.31 21.89
N SER A 131 10.46 16.89 23.15
CA SER A 131 10.10 15.56 23.65
C SER A 131 8.73 15.11 23.16
N GLY A 132 8.71 13.97 22.48
CA GLY A 132 7.47 13.35 21.97
C GLY A 132 7.24 13.53 20.47
N TYR A 133 8.13 14.21 19.75
CA TYR A 133 8.21 14.20 18.27
C TYR A 133 9.64 13.94 17.76
N ASP A 134 10.54 13.45 18.62
CA ASP A 134 11.97 13.25 18.33
C ASP A 134 12.21 12.21 17.20
N ASP A 135 11.19 11.42 16.86
CA ASP A 135 11.14 10.47 15.75
C ASP A 135 10.87 11.13 14.38
N ILE A 136 10.48 12.42 14.35
CA ILE A 136 10.26 13.18 13.12
C ILE A 136 11.49 14.02 12.80
N VAL A 137 12.45 13.40 12.13
CA VAL A 137 13.73 14.03 11.77
C VAL A 137 14.06 13.77 10.30
N ALA A 138 15.06 14.46 9.79
CA ALA A 138 15.59 14.15 8.46
C ALA A 138 15.99 12.67 8.39
N GLY A 139 15.60 11.99 7.31
CA GLY A 139 15.79 10.55 7.13
C GLY A 139 14.66 9.68 7.67
N THR A 140 13.69 10.21 8.40
CA THR A 140 12.50 9.43 8.80
C THR A 140 11.76 8.96 7.55
N ALA A 141 11.47 7.66 7.49
CA ALA A 141 10.88 7.03 6.30
C ALA A 141 9.48 7.57 6.02
N VAL A 142 9.19 7.83 4.74
CA VAL A 142 7.84 8.16 4.26
C VAL A 142 7.38 7.01 3.37
N THR A 143 6.40 6.25 3.86
CA THR A 143 5.84 5.11 3.13
C THR A 143 4.58 5.56 2.40
N VAL A 144 4.53 5.30 1.10
CA VAL A 144 3.32 5.50 0.28
C VAL A 144 2.75 4.15 -0.08
N ARG A 145 1.44 3.98 0.15
CA ARG A 145 0.67 2.80 -0.27
C ARG A 145 -0.36 3.16 -1.33
N ASP A 146 -0.63 2.21 -2.23
CA ASP A 146 -1.69 2.31 -3.22
C ASP A 146 -3.09 2.06 -2.62
N SER A 147 -4.12 2.13 -3.47
CA SER A 147 -5.53 1.89 -3.07
C SER A 147 -5.81 0.46 -2.61
N ALA A 148 -4.91 -0.49 -2.91
CA ALA A 148 -4.96 -1.88 -2.45
C ALA A 148 -4.16 -2.11 -1.15
N GLY A 149 -3.54 -1.06 -0.60
CA GLY A 149 -2.73 -1.11 0.62
C GLY A 149 -1.31 -1.65 0.42
N ARG A 150 -0.88 -1.86 -0.83
CA ARG A 150 0.49 -2.30 -1.15
C ARG A 150 1.43 -1.11 -1.12
N ILE A 151 2.66 -1.32 -0.65
CA ILE A 151 3.69 -0.27 -0.70
C ILE A 151 3.97 0.06 -2.17
N ALA A 152 3.71 1.30 -2.55
CA ALA A 152 3.89 1.85 -3.88
C ALA A 152 5.23 2.60 -4.01
N GLY A 153 5.76 3.11 -2.90
CA GLY A 153 7.06 3.75 -2.83
C GLY A 153 7.47 4.06 -1.39
N VAL A 154 8.76 4.28 -1.17
CA VAL A 154 9.32 4.71 0.11
C VAL A 154 10.34 5.82 -0.15
N GLY A 155 10.15 6.96 0.50
CA GLY A 155 11.11 8.06 0.53
C GLY A 155 11.51 8.37 1.97
N ALA A 156 12.00 9.59 2.19
CA ALA A 156 12.37 10.06 3.51
C ALA A 156 12.09 11.55 3.67
N LEU A 157 11.94 12.00 4.90
CA LEU A 157 11.91 13.42 5.23
C LEU A 157 13.28 14.05 4.95
N ASP A 158 13.27 15.23 4.34
CA ASP A 158 14.43 16.10 4.18
C ASP A 158 14.76 16.83 5.49
N SER A 159 15.80 17.68 5.44
CA SER A 159 16.12 18.61 6.52
C SER A 159 14.93 19.51 6.86
N GLY A 160 14.51 19.49 8.14
CA GLY A 160 13.43 20.31 8.64
C GLY A 160 13.81 21.79 8.74
N THR A 161 12.92 22.66 8.26
CA THR A 161 13.04 24.11 8.41
C THR A 161 12.15 24.59 9.55
N GLY A 162 12.74 25.28 10.52
CA GLY A 162 12.00 25.90 11.62
C GLY A 162 11.35 27.24 11.23
N SER A 163 10.16 27.50 11.73
CA SER A 163 9.40 28.75 11.56
C SER A 163 8.78 29.18 12.90
N SER A 164 8.07 30.32 12.91
CA SER A 164 7.29 30.77 14.08
C SER A 164 6.13 29.83 14.43
N TYR A 165 5.69 28.99 13.49
CA TYR A 165 4.54 28.10 13.66
C TYR A 165 4.94 26.67 14.06
N GLY A 166 6.23 26.34 13.95
CA GLY A 166 6.76 25.00 14.20
C GLY A 166 7.78 24.60 13.14
N CYS A 167 7.95 23.31 12.93
CA CYS A 167 8.93 22.77 11.98
C CYS A 167 8.28 22.07 10.80
N THR A 168 8.82 22.31 9.61
CA THR A 168 8.33 21.70 8.38
C THR A 168 9.43 20.88 7.72
N PHE A 169 9.12 19.63 7.39
CA PHE A 169 9.99 18.68 6.71
C PHE A 169 9.37 18.35 5.35
N SER A 170 10.07 18.66 4.25
CA SER A 170 9.66 18.21 2.92
C SER A 170 9.98 16.73 2.73
N PHE A 171 9.35 16.11 1.74
CA PHE A 171 9.76 14.81 1.26
C PHE A 171 9.44 14.65 -0.22
N VAL A 172 10.16 13.73 -0.86
CA VAL A 172 9.87 13.23 -2.20
C VAL A 172 9.90 11.71 -2.16
N VAL A 173 8.91 11.09 -2.80
CA VAL A 173 8.86 9.64 -3.05
C VAL A 173 8.81 9.42 -4.55
N ASP A 174 9.92 8.96 -5.11
CA ASP A 174 10.05 8.73 -6.55
C ASP A 174 9.47 7.39 -6.99
N ASP A 175 9.29 7.25 -8.31
CA ASP A 175 8.89 6.02 -8.98
C ASP A 175 7.57 5.40 -8.47
N VAL A 176 6.65 6.22 -7.97
CA VAL A 176 5.35 5.76 -7.46
C VAL A 176 4.39 5.49 -8.62
N PRO A 177 3.85 4.26 -8.76
CA PRO A 177 2.83 3.95 -9.75
C PRO A 177 1.55 4.77 -9.60
N ALA A 178 0.85 5.01 -10.71
CA ALA A 178 -0.49 5.60 -10.70
C ALA A 178 -1.50 4.75 -9.89
N SER A 179 -2.27 5.40 -9.03
CA SER A 179 -3.33 4.82 -8.18
C SER A 179 -4.42 5.87 -7.94
N ASP A 180 -5.67 5.44 -7.74
CA ASP A 180 -6.80 6.35 -7.47
C ASP A 180 -6.64 7.08 -6.11
N PHE A 181 -6.04 6.37 -5.14
CA PHE A 181 -5.80 6.86 -3.79
C PHE A 181 -4.39 6.46 -3.34
N TYR A 182 -3.83 7.30 -2.49
CA TYR A 182 -2.53 7.10 -1.88
C TYR A 182 -2.63 7.26 -0.38
N THR A 183 -2.15 6.28 0.37
CA THR A 183 -2.02 6.40 1.82
C THR A 183 -0.57 6.70 2.15
N VAL A 184 -0.33 7.81 2.84
CA VAL A 184 0.99 8.28 3.25
C VAL A 184 1.14 8.06 4.76
N GLU A 185 2.24 7.44 5.14
CA GLU A 185 2.66 7.23 6.53
C GLU A 185 4.06 7.80 6.71
N VAL A 186 4.28 8.59 7.76
CA VAL A 186 5.61 9.10 8.12
C VAL A 186 6.08 8.42 9.40
N GLY A 187 7.18 7.68 9.30
CA GLY A 187 7.69 6.83 10.36
C GLY A 187 6.64 5.79 10.79
N HIS A 188 6.02 6.05 11.94
CA HIS A 188 4.92 5.26 12.50
C HIS A 188 3.78 6.16 13.02
N ARG A 189 3.69 7.41 12.52
CA ARG A 189 2.74 8.44 13.01
C ARG A 189 1.34 8.32 12.43
N GLY A 190 0.94 7.11 12.05
CA GLY A 190 -0.36 6.83 11.46
C GLY A 190 -0.41 7.15 9.97
N GLU A 191 -1.54 6.79 9.38
CA GLU A 191 -1.78 6.81 7.94
C GLU A 191 -2.78 7.90 7.58
N VAL A 192 -2.48 8.68 6.54
CA VAL A 192 -3.40 9.66 5.95
C VAL A 192 -3.57 9.39 4.47
N THR A 193 -4.81 9.32 4.01
CA THR A 193 -5.12 9.02 2.60
C THR A 193 -5.45 10.28 1.81
N PHE A 194 -4.86 10.38 0.62
CA PHE A 194 -5.05 11.45 -0.36
C PHE A 194 -5.60 10.88 -1.67
N THR A 195 -6.31 11.72 -2.42
CA THR A 195 -6.74 11.40 -3.79
C THR A 195 -5.59 11.59 -4.77
N ASP A 196 -5.66 10.91 -5.91
CA ASP A 196 -4.74 11.13 -7.04
C ASP A 196 -4.63 12.61 -7.44
N ALA A 197 -5.74 13.36 -7.43
CA ALA A 197 -5.73 14.79 -7.74
C ALA A 197 -4.92 15.61 -6.72
N ALA A 198 -5.09 15.35 -5.42
CA ALA A 198 -4.30 16.03 -4.38
C ALA A 198 -2.79 15.75 -4.55
N VAL A 199 -2.44 14.51 -4.89
CA VAL A 199 -1.05 14.13 -5.18
C VAL A 199 -0.52 14.88 -6.41
N ARG A 200 -1.28 14.97 -7.50
CA ARG A 200 -0.88 15.67 -8.72
C ARG A 200 -0.70 17.18 -8.53
N ASN A 201 -1.50 17.77 -7.65
CA ASN A 201 -1.42 19.19 -7.34
C ASN A 201 -0.31 19.53 -6.34
N GLY A 202 0.32 18.51 -5.72
CA GLY A 202 1.31 18.71 -4.66
C GLY A 202 0.69 19.10 -3.30
N ASP A 203 -0.60 18.82 -3.11
CA ASP A 203 -1.38 19.23 -1.93
C ASP A 203 -1.25 18.24 -0.76
N ILE A 204 -0.15 17.49 -0.68
CA ILE A 204 0.10 16.58 0.43
C ILE A 204 0.70 17.36 1.59
N GLN A 205 -0.18 17.73 2.51
CA GLN A 205 0.16 18.42 3.74
C GLN A 205 -0.26 17.57 4.94
N LEU A 206 0.72 17.18 5.74
CA LEU A 206 0.55 16.43 6.98
C LEU A 206 0.85 17.34 8.16
N SER A 207 0.10 17.21 9.24
CA SER A 207 0.36 18.01 10.44
C SER A 207 0.21 17.23 11.74
N LEU A 208 1.13 17.47 12.67
CA LEU A 208 1.03 17.08 14.08
C LEU A 208 1.03 18.34 14.94
N GLY A 209 0.36 18.31 16.10
CA GLY A 209 0.24 19.45 17.01
C GLY A 209 -0.34 19.02 18.34
#